data_AF-A0ABC8SRG1-F1
#
_entry.id   AF-A0ABC8SRG1-F1
#
_cell.length_a   1.000
_cell.length_b   1.000
_cell.length_c   1.000
_cell.angle_alpha   90.00
_cell.angle_beta   90.00
_cell.angle_gamma   90.00
#
_symmetry.space_group_name_H-M   'P 1'
#
loop_
_entity.id
_entity.type
_entity.pdbx_description
1 polymer ?
#
loop_
_entity_poly.entity_id
_entity_poly.type
_entity_poly.pdbx_seq_one_letter_code
_entity_poly.pdbx_strand_id
1 'polypeptide(L)'
;MKFKRFLSIPIFSVFLLVGFVYYVTVFIFIDDWLSLQSSAGSLNALIFTVLAFLSVFSFLVCVLTDPGGVPSGYVPDIEDSEVSDQEHNKSGIHMRRCDKCSSYKPPRAHHCRVCRTCVLRMDHHCLWINNCVGHRNYKTFFILVLYATMASIYSSVITLSCALQKDWDFSRRAPLKVFYITCGVMILGLSLTLGTLFSWHIYLITVNMTTIEYYEGKRAAWLARKSGQSYHHPFNVGAYKNITLILGPNMLKWVCPTAVSHLKDGIDFPAARDSS
;
A
#
# COMPACT_ATOMS: atom_id res chain seq x y z
N MET A 1 -11.12 -7.69 -19.48
CA MET A 1 -10.11 -8.10 -18.47
C MET A 1 -10.40 -7.61 -17.05
N LYS A 2 -10.94 -6.38 -16.84
CA LYS A 2 -11.26 -5.86 -15.49
C LYS A 2 -12.26 -6.73 -14.69
N PHE A 3 -13.34 -7.18 -15.31
CA PHE A 3 -14.38 -8.00 -14.66
C PHE A 3 -13.88 -9.40 -14.20
N LYS A 4 -12.99 -10.04 -14.98
CA LYS A 4 -12.38 -11.33 -14.60
C LYS A 4 -11.41 -11.21 -13.42
N ARG A 5 -10.76 -10.05 -13.23
CA ARG A 5 -9.92 -9.80 -12.04
C ARG A 5 -10.78 -9.63 -10.79
N PHE A 6 -11.93 -8.96 -10.93
CA PHE A 6 -12.87 -8.68 -9.84
C PHE A 6 -13.46 -9.95 -9.21
N LEU A 7 -13.86 -10.93 -10.02
CA LEU A 7 -14.44 -12.20 -9.56
C LEU A 7 -13.40 -13.24 -9.12
N SER A 8 -12.29 -12.79 -8.55
CA SER A 8 -11.21 -13.68 -8.12
C SER A 8 -11.37 -14.10 -6.65
N ILE A 9 -10.88 -15.30 -6.31
CA ILE A 9 -10.89 -15.83 -4.95
C ILE A 9 -10.29 -14.83 -3.94
N PRO A 10 -9.11 -14.19 -4.19
CA PRO A 10 -8.55 -13.24 -3.23
C PRO A 10 -9.46 -12.06 -2.92
N ILE A 11 -10.13 -11.50 -3.94
CA ILE A 11 -11.04 -10.36 -3.75
C ILE A 11 -12.26 -10.78 -2.94
N PHE A 12 -12.83 -11.95 -3.25
CA PHE A 12 -13.94 -12.48 -2.47
C PHE A 12 -13.54 -12.73 -1.01
N SER A 13 -12.35 -13.28 -0.77
CA SER A 13 -11.80 -13.47 0.59
C SER A 13 -11.65 -12.15 1.36
N VAL A 14 -11.25 -11.06 0.70
CA VAL A 14 -11.18 -9.73 1.33
C VAL A 14 -12.57 -9.25 1.72
N PHE A 15 -13.57 -9.38 0.84
CA PHE A 15 -14.95 -8.99 1.18
C PHE A 15 -15.51 -9.82 2.33
N LEU A 16 -15.26 -11.13 2.36
CA LEU A 16 -15.66 -11.98 3.48
C LEU A 16 -14.97 -11.57 4.78
N LEU A 17 -13.67 -11.31 4.76
CA LEU A 17 -12.92 -10.86 5.94
C LEU A 17 -13.45 -9.52 6.46
N VAL A 18 -13.62 -8.53 5.58
CA VAL A 18 -14.15 -7.21 5.96
C VAL A 18 -15.59 -7.33 6.49
N GLY A 19 -16.44 -8.12 5.83
CA GLY A 19 -17.81 -8.36 6.27
C GLY A 19 -17.87 -9.06 7.63
N PHE A 20 -17.01 -10.05 7.85
CA PHE A 20 -16.88 -10.74 9.14
C PHE A 20 -16.43 -9.78 10.25
N VAL A 21 -15.32 -9.06 10.04
CA VAL A 21 -14.81 -8.08 11.02
C VAL A 21 -15.86 -7.00 11.30
N TYR A 22 -16.58 -6.56 10.28
CA TYR A 22 -17.66 -5.60 10.43
C TYR A 22 -18.80 -6.14 11.28
N TYR A 23 -19.26 -7.34 10.97
CA TYR A 23 -20.35 -7.97 11.70
C TYR A 23 -20.00 -8.14 13.19
N VAL A 24 -18.84 -8.72 13.49
CA VAL A 24 -18.45 -8.95 14.89
C VAL A 24 -18.19 -7.65 15.64
N THR A 25 -17.62 -6.62 14.99
CA THR A 25 -17.38 -5.34 15.65
C THR A 25 -18.69 -4.64 16.00
N VAL A 26 -19.61 -4.52 15.04
CA VAL A 26 -20.85 -3.74 15.22
C VAL A 26 -21.90 -4.49 16.02
N PHE A 27 -22.23 -5.71 15.60
CA PHE A 27 -23.39 -6.43 16.13
C PHE A 27 -23.06 -7.35 17.30
N ILE A 28 -21.77 -7.61 17.57
CA ILE A 28 -21.36 -8.37 18.75
C ILE A 28 -20.69 -7.43 19.76
N PHE A 29 -19.52 -6.87 19.46
CA PHE A 29 -18.74 -6.16 20.48
C PHE A 29 -19.29 -4.78 20.86
N ILE A 30 -19.73 -3.96 19.89
CA ILE A 30 -20.34 -2.66 20.20
C ILE A 30 -21.69 -2.85 20.89
N ASP A 31 -22.54 -3.74 20.39
CA ASP A 31 -23.86 -3.97 20.99
C ASP A 31 -23.75 -4.56 22.41
N ASP A 32 -22.86 -5.52 22.62
CA ASP A 32 -22.66 -6.14 23.93
C ASP A 32 -22.01 -5.18 24.95
N TRP A 33 -21.12 -4.28 24.51
CA TRP A 33 -20.44 -3.34 25.41
C TRP A 33 -21.24 -2.06 25.67
N LEU A 34 -21.72 -1.41 24.61
CA LEU A 34 -22.32 -0.08 24.68
C LEU A 34 -23.82 -0.08 24.37
N SER A 35 -24.38 -1.19 23.86
CA SER A 35 -25.71 -1.27 23.26
C SER A 35 -25.91 -0.35 22.07
N LEU A 36 -26.35 -0.90 20.93
CA LEU A 36 -26.65 -0.10 19.74
C LEU A 36 -27.78 0.92 19.97
N GLN A 37 -28.65 0.68 20.96
CA GLN A 37 -29.72 1.61 21.34
C GLN A 37 -29.23 2.83 22.11
N SER A 38 -28.00 2.80 22.65
CA SER A 38 -27.40 3.96 23.31
C SER A 38 -26.80 4.92 22.29
N SER A 39 -26.71 6.20 22.65
CA SER A 39 -26.02 7.20 21.83
C SER A 39 -24.55 6.86 21.60
N ALA A 40 -23.88 6.29 22.60
CA ALA A 40 -22.49 5.86 22.51
C ALA A 40 -22.34 4.68 21.55
N GLY A 41 -23.16 3.64 21.65
CA GLY A 41 -23.10 2.49 20.75
C GLY A 41 -23.42 2.85 19.31
N SER A 42 -24.48 3.64 19.10
CA SER A 42 -24.84 4.17 17.78
C SER A 42 -23.71 5.02 17.16
N LEU A 43 -23.08 5.90 17.93
CA LEU A 43 -21.97 6.72 17.44
C LEU A 43 -20.75 5.87 17.07
N ASN A 44 -20.37 4.89 17.91
CA ASN A 44 -19.24 4.00 17.62
C ASN A 44 -19.53 3.13 16.38
N ALA A 45 -20.77 2.64 16.22
CA ALA A 45 -21.19 1.91 15.04
C ALA A 45 -21.11 2.78 13.78
N LEU A 46 -21.55 4.05 13.84
CA LEU A 46 -21.44 5.00 12.73
C LEU A 46 -19.97 5.26 12.35
N ILE A 47 -19.11 5.55 13.32
CA ILE A 47 -17.68 5.80 13.08
C ILE A 47 -17.04 4.59 12.40
N PHE A 48 -17.27 3.39 12.93
CA PHE A 48 -16.72 2.18 12.37
C PHE A 48 -17.27 1.88 10.97
N THR A 49 -18.56 2.15 10.73
CA THR A 49 -19.19 2.02 9.41
C THR A 49 -18.57 2.95 8.38
N VAL A 50 -18.29 4.21 8.76
CA VAL A 50 -17.60 5.17 7.88
C VAL A 50 -16.18 4.69 7.55
N LEU A 51 -15.41 4.21 8.54
CA LEU A 51 -14.08 3.65 8.31
C LEU A 51 -14.10 2.42 7.40
N ALA A 52 -15.03 1.49 7.64
CA ALA A 52 -15.22 0.30 6.80
C ALA A 52 -15.58 0.69 5.36
N PHE A 53 -16.49 1.66 5.18
CA PHE A 53 -16.86 2.19 3.87
C PHE A 53 -15.65 2.80 3.14
N LEU A 54 -14.87 3.66 3.81
CA LEU A 54 -13.69 4.30 3.22
C LEU A 54 -12.62 3.27 2.83
N SER A 55 -12.43 2.23 3.64
CA SER A 55 -11.54 1.10 3.34
C SER A 55 -12.01 0.33 2.10
N VAL A 56 -13.29 -0.08 2.07
CA VAL A 56 -13.87 -0.81 0.91
C VAL A 56 -13.87 0.05 -0.36
N PHE A 57 -14.19 1.33 -0.25
CA PHE A 57 -14.13 2.25 -1.37
C PHE A 57 -12.70 2.35 -1.94
N SER A 58 -11.71 2.55 -1.07
CA SER A 58 -10.30 2.61 -1.48
C SER A 58 -9.84 1.28 -2.09
N PHE A 59 -10.28 0.14 -1.54
CA PHE A 59 -10.03 -1.19 -2.07
C PHE A 59 -10.56 -1.35 -3.49
N LEU A 60 -11.82 -0.98 -3.73
CA LEU A 60 -12.45 -1.01 -5.05
C LEU A 60 -11.68 -0.14 -6.06
N VAL A 61 -11.27 1.07 -5.66
CA VAL A 61 -10.46 1.94 -6.53
C VAL A 61 -9.13 1.26 -6.85
N CYS A 62 -8.43 0.63 -5.90
CA CYS A 62 -7.18 -0.10 -6.16
C CYS A 62 -7.35 -1.27 -7.14
N VAL A 63 -8.43 -2.05 -6.99
CA VAL A 63 -8.74 -3.20 -7.84
C VAL A 63 -9.01 -2.74 -9.29
N LEU A 64 -9.74 -1.63 -9.45
CA LEU A 64 -10.25 -1.18 -10.75
C LEU A 64 -9.29 -0.24 -11.51
N THR A 65 -8.34 0.38 -10.80
CA THR A 65 -7.37 1.31 -11.37
C THR A 65 -6.23 0.57 -12.09
N ASP A 66 -5.89 1.03 -13.29
CA ASP A 66 -4.71 0.56 -14.00
C ASP A 66 -3.45 0.97 -13.22
N PRO A 67 -2.50 0.06 -12.93
CA PRO A 67 -1.32 0.38 -12.13
C PRO A 67 -0.30 1.30 -12.83
N GLY A 68 -0.46 1.55 -14.14
CA GLY A 68 0.47 2.30 -14.96
C GLY A 68 1.29 1.39 -15.86
N GLY A 69 0.74 0.94 -16.98
CA GLY A 69 1.50 0.23 -18.01
C GLY A 69 2.53 1.13 -18.71
N VAL A 70 3.66 0.54 -19.14
CA VAL A 70 4.64 1.25 -19.99
C VAL A 70 4.02 1.51 -21.37
N PRO A 71 4.10 2.75 -21.92
CA PRO A 71 3.61 3.05 -23.27
C PRO A 71 4.34 2.22 -24.35
N SER A 72 3.61 1.73 -25.35
CA SER A 72 4.13 0.85 -26.40
C SER A 72 5.21 1.49 -27.30
N GLY A 73 5.28 2.82 -27.34
CA GLY A 73 6.26 3.58 -28.10
C GLY A 73 7.36 4.22 -27.24
N TYR A 74 7.54 3.81 -25.99
CA TYR A 74 8.61 4.36 -25.16
C TYR A 74 9.98 4.02 -25.74
N VAL A 75 10.72 5.07 -26.11
CA VAL A 75 12.12 5.02 -26.52
C VAL A 75 12.89 5.87 -25.51
N PRO A 76 14.01 5.38 -24.96
CA PRO A 76 14.86 6.20 -24.08
C PRO A 76 15.42 7.38 -24.85
N ASP A 77 15.50 8.54 -24.20
CA ASP A 77 16.22 9.68 -24.77
C ASP A 77 17.71 9.36 -24.82
N ILE A 78 18.33 9.57 -25.98
CA ILE A 78 19.74 9.21 -26.25
C ILE A 78 20.66 10.41 -25.97
N GLU A 79 20.14 11.64 -25.99
CA GLU A 79 20.97 12.85 -25.87
C GLU A 79 21.62 13.02 -24.49
N ASP A 80 21.02 12.49 -23.42
CA ASP A 80 21.62 12.46 -22.07
C ASP A 80 22.74 11.39 -21.91
N SER A 81 22.97 10.56 -22.93
CA SER A 81 23.95 9.45 -22.89
C SER A 81 25.36 9.88 -23.28
N GLU A 82 25.49 10.87 -24.18
CA GLU A 82 26.73 11.13 -24.91
C GLU A 82 27.74 12.02 -24.17
N VAL A 83 27.37 12.64 -23.03
CA VAL A 83 28.28 13.52 -22.27
C VAL A 83 29.20 12.75 -21.30
N SER A 84 29.13 11.41 -21.24
CA SER A 84 29.93 10.60 -20.29
C SER A 84 30.93 9.62 -20.91
N ASP A 85 31.23 9.75 -22.20
CA ASP A 85 32.02 8.74 -22.95
C ASP A 85 33.56 8.92 -22.91
N GLN A 86 34.10 9.56 -21.87
CA GLN A 86 35.52 9.44 -21.55
C GLN A 86 35.74 9.31 -20.04
N GLU A 87 35.59 8.09 -19.50
CA GLU A 87 36.53 7.44 -18.58
C GLU A 87 35.90 6.19 -17.92
N HIS A 88 36.46 5.01 -18.22
CA HIS A 88 36.49 3.80 -17.38
C HIS A 88 35.25 3.45 -16.51
N ASN A 89 34.32 2.69 -17.11
CA ASN A 89 33.66 1.48 -16.57
C ASN A 89 32.99 1.55 -15.16
N LYS A 90 31.62 1.61 -15.13
CA LYS A 90 30.65 0.96 -14.18
C LYS A 90 29.46 1.80 -13.68
N SER A 91 28.98 2.81 -14.42
CA SER A 91 27.63 3.35 -14.14
C SER A 91 26.91 3.89 -15.38
N GLY A 92 27.09 3.23 -16.53
CA GLY A 92 26.24 3.50 -17.69
C GLY A 92 24.79 3.21 -17.34
N ILE A 93 23.89 4.12 -17.69
CA ILE A 93 22.46 3.86 -17.76
C ILE A 93 22.29 2.75 -18.81
N HIS A 94 22.46 1.49 -18.40
CA HIS A 94 22.18 0.34 -19.25
C HIS A 94 20.71 0.49 -19.64
N MET A 95 20.43 0.82 -20.91
CA MET A 95 19.07 0.85 -21.44
C MET A 95 18.37 -0.45 -21.05
N ARG A 96 17.47 -0.37 -20.06
CA ARG A 96 16.92 -1.57 -19.44
C ARG A 96 15.81 -2.09 -20.35
N ARG A 97 16.12 -3.11 -21.16
CA ARG A 97 15.11 -3.78 -22.00
C ARG A 97 14.31 -4.82 -21.19
N CYS A 98 13.07 -5.06 -21.60
CA CYS A 98 12.28 -6.20 -21.15
C CYS A 98 12.19 -7.24 -22.25
N ASP A 99 12.88 -8.38 -22.13
CA ASP A 99 12.81 -9.43 -23.16
C ASP A 99 11.39 -9.94 -23.38
N LYS A 100 10.62 -10.08 -22.28
CA LYS A 100 9.24 -10.58 -22.29
C LYS A 100 8.22 -9.64 -22.94
N CYS A 101 8.49 -8.34 -22.93
CA CYS A 101 7.61 -7.33 -23.54
C CYS A 101 8.20 -6.78 -24.84
N SER A 102 9.43 -7.17 -25.16
CA SER A 102 10.25 -6.69 -26.29
C SER A 102 10.42 -5.16 -26.35
N SER A 103 10.16 -4.44 -25.26
CA SER A 103 10.20 -2.97 -25.16
C SER A 103 11.25 -2.47 -24.17
N TYR A 104 11.62 -1.20 -24.28
CA TYR A 104 12.45 -0.52 -23.27
C TYR A 104 11.64 -0.26 -21.98
N LYS A 105 12.33 -0.23 -20.85
CA LYS A 105 11.76 0.08 -19.53
C LYS A 105 12.18 1.49 -19.12
N PRO A 106 11.23 2.38 -18.84
CA PRO A 106 11.52 3.63 -18.15
C PRO A 106 12.24 3.41 -16.81
N PRO A 107 12.84 4.48 -16.25
CA PRO A 107 13.28 4.48 -14.86
C PRO A 107 12.20 3.91 -13.92
N ARG A 108 12.63 3.14 -12.92
CA ARG A 108 11.74 2.53 -11.90
C ARG A 108 10.68 1.54 -12.40
N ALA A 109 10.62 1.22 -13.70
CA ALA A 109 9.68 0.27 -14.25
C ALA A 109 10.17 -1.19 -14.14
N HIS A 110 9.29 -2.11 -13.75
CA HIS A 110 9.61 -3.54 -13.64
C HIS A 110 8.54 -4.42 -14.31
N HIS A 111 8.94 -5.59 -14.80
CA HIS A 111 8.02 -6.56 -15.40
C HIS A 111 7.36 -7.42 -14.33
N CYS A 112 6.04 -7.34 -14.22
CA CYS A 112 5.28 -8.24 -13.36
C CYS A 112 4.94 -9.53 -14.11
N ARG A 113 5.44 -10.67 -13.60
CA ARG A 113 5.18 -11.99 -14.20
C ARG A 113 3.69 -12.38 -14.14
N VAL A 114 2.98 -11.96 -13.10
CA VAL A 114 1.55 -12.26 -12.91
C VAL A 114 0.70 -11.43 -13.86
N CYS A 115 0.95 -10.12 -13.93
CA CYS A 115 0.23 -9.23 -14.85
C CYS A 115 0.69 -9.34 -16.31
N ARG A 116 1.85 -9.98 -16.57
CA ARG A 116 2.50 -10.16 -17.88
C ARG A 116 2.74 -8.85 -18.64
N THR A 117 3.06 -7.79 -17.90
CA THR A 117 3.35 -6.46 -18.46
C THR A 117 4.37 -5.74 -17.60
N CYS A 118 5.10 -4.79 -18.20
CA CYS A 118 5.86 -3.81 -17.45
C CYS A 118 4.93 -2.78 -16.80
N VAL A 119 5.21 -2.47 -15.54
CA VAL A 119 4.48 -1.50 -14.72
C VAL A 119 5.44 -0.38 -14.32
N LEU A 120 5.04 0.86 -14.57
CA LEU A 120 5.74 2.08 -14.19
C LEU A 120 5.80 2.19 -12.66
N ARG A 121 6.95 2.60 -12.13
CA ARG A 121 7.23 2.69 -10.68
C ARG A 121 6.62 1.51 -9.90
N MET A 122 6.89 0.29 -10.37
CA MET A 122 6.29 -0.91 -9.80
C MET A 122 6.76 -1.08 -8.36
N ASP A 123 5.80 -1.26 -7.44
CA ASP A 123 6.11 -1.59 -6.06
C ASP A 123 6.07 -3.09 -5.82
N HIS A 124 4.91 -3.70 -6.06
CA HIS A 124 4.73 -5.14 -5.96
C HIS A 124 3.48 -5.59 -6.72
N HIS A 125 3.32 -6.90 -6.86
CA HIS A 125 2.03 -7.49 -7.20
C HIS A 125 1.31 -7.88 -5.93
N CYS A 126 0.15 -7.29 -5.67
CA CYS A 126 -0.62 -7.53 -4.46
C CYS A 126 -1.73 -8.54 -4.74
N LEU A 127 -1.62 -9.71 -4.09
CA LEU A 127 -2.59 -10.80 -4.22
C LEU A 127 -3.98 -10.37 -3.73
N TRP A 128 -4.05 -9.60 -2.64
CA TRP A 128 -5.30 -9.20 -2.00
C TRP A 128 -6.19 -8.31 -2.87
N ILE A 129 -5.59 -7.41 -3.67
CA ILE A 129 -6.32 -6.59 -4.65
C ILE A 129 -6.34 -7.22 -6.05
N ASN A 130 -5.70 -8.38 -6.23
CA ASN A 130 -5.50 -9.05 -7.51
C ASN A 130 -5.01 -8.10 -8.63
N ASN A 131 -4.06 -7.22 -8.28
CA ASN A 131 -3.55 -6.18 -9.17
C ASN A 131 -2.12 -5.80 -8.77
N CYS A 132 -1.39 -5.19 -9.70
CA CYS A 132 -0.13 -4.55 -9.33
C CYS A 132 -0.39 -3.26 -8.55
N VAL A 133 0.54 -2.93 -7.66
CA VAL A 133 0.69 -1.60 -7.10
C VAL A 133 1.85 -0.94 -7.85
N GLY A 134 1.56 0.16 -8.53
CA GLY A 134 2.49 0.90 -9.39
C GLY A 134 2.20 2.38 -9.39
N HIS A 135 2.79 3.13 -10.33
CA HIS A 135 2.73 4.59 -10.38
C HIS A 135 1.32 5.17 -10.21
N ARG A 136 0.34 4.64 -10.96
CA ARG A 136 -1.01 5.24 -11.05
C ARG A 136 -1.95 4.90 -9.90
N ASN A 137 -1.65 3.86 -9.11
CA ASN A 137 -2.52 3.42 -8.02
C ASN A 137 -1.82 3.30 -6.66
N TYR A 138 -0.53 3.67 -6.55
CA TYR A 138 0.22 3.62 -5.29
C TYR A 138 -0.42 4.50 -4.21
N LYS A 139 -0.84 5.74 -4.56
CA LYS A 139 -1.55 6.63 -3.61
C LYS A 139 -2.81 5.97 -3.06
N THR A 140 -3.64 5.41 -3.94
CA THR A 140 -4.87 4.71 -3.55
C THR A 140 -4.55 3.52 -2.64
N PHE A 141 -3.51 2.74 -2.95
CA PHE A 141 -3.08 1.61 -2.12
C PHE A 141 -2.62 2.07 -0.74
N PHE A 142 -1.84 3.14 -0.66
CA PHE A 142 -1.42 3.73 0.62
C PHE A 142 -2.62 4.14 1.49
N ILE A 143 -3.63 4.75 0.88
CA ILE A 143 -4.85 5.19 1.56
C ILE A 143 -5.74 4.01 1.97
N LEU A 144 -5.83 2.96 1.15
CA LEU A 144 -6.46 1.69 1.52
C LEU A 144 -5.82 1.12 2.79
N VAL A 145 -4.49 1.01 2.81
CA VAL A 145 -3.77 0.46 3.97
C VAL A 145 -3.96 1.35 5.21
N LEU A 146 -3.99 2.68 5.06
CA LEU A 146 -4.33 3.62 6.14
C LEU A 146 -5.71 3.32 6.72
N TYR A 147 -6.77 3.32 5.91
CA TYR A 147 -8.14 3.11 6.40
C TYR A 147 -8.36 1.70 6.96
N ALA A 148 -7.76 0.67 6.34
CA ALA A 148 -7.80 -0.69 6.85
C ALA A 148 -7.12 -0.81 8.23
N THR A 149 -5.96 -0.14 8.40
CA THR A 149 -5.24 -0.10 9.68
C THR A 149 -6.03 0.64 10.76
N MET A 150 -6.62 1.79 10.42
CA MET A 150 -7.48 2.55 11.34
C MET A 150 -8.70 1.72 11.77
N ALA A 151 -9.38 1.06 10.82
CA ALA A 151 -10.52 0.21 11.10
C ALA A 151 -10.12 -0.99 11.98
N SER A 152 -9.01 -1.67 11.68
CA SER A 152 -8.57 -2.82 12.48
C SER A 152 -8.19 -2.40 13.90
N ILE A 153 -7.43 -1.31 14.07
CA ILE A 153 -7.05 -0.79 15.40
C ILE A 153 -8.30 -0.41 16.19
N TYR A 154 -9.26 0.27 15.57
CA TYR A 154 -10.52 0.63 16.21
C TYR A 154 -11.28 -0.62 16.68
N SER A 155 -11.41 -1.62 15.81
CA SER A 155 -12.03 -2.90 16.16
C SER A 155 -11.28 -3.62 17.29
N SER A 156 -9.94 -3.60 17.30
CA SER A 156 -9.13 -4.14 18.40
C SER A 156 -9.42 -3.45 19.72
N VAL A 157 -9.53 -2.12 19.73
CA VAL A 157 -9.83 -1.33 20.94
C VAL A 157 -11.23 -1.68 21.46
N ILE A 158 -12.25 -1.65 20.61
CA ILE A 158 -13.63 -2.04 20.98
C ILE A 158 -13.65 -3.45 21.56
N THR A 159 -13.01 -4.41 20.88
CA THR A 159 -13.00 -5.82 21.29
C THR A 159 -12.31 -6.00 22.63
N LEU A 160 -11.17 -5.33 22.85
CA LEU A 160 -10.44 -5.38 24.11
C LEU A 160 -11.23 -4.73 25.24
N SER A 161 -11.82 -3.55 25.01
CA SER A 161 -12.64 -2.86 26.01
C SER A 161 -13.86 -3.67 26.40
N CYS A 162 -14.57 -4.26 25.43
CA CYS A 162 -15.67 -5.18 25.67
C CYS A 162 -15.21 -6.38 26.51
N ALA A 163 -14.11 -7.04 26.13
CA ALA A 163 -13.61 -8.21 26.84
C ALA A 163 -13.13 -7.92 28.27
N LEU A 164 -12.58 -6.72 28.53
CA LEU A 164 -12.11 -6.32 29.86
C LEU A 164 -13.25 -5.93 30.81
N GLN A 165 -14.37 -5.43 30.29
CA GLN A 165 -15.50 -4.98 31.10
C GLN A 165 -16.61 -6.03 31.24
N LYS A 166 -16.58 -7.09 30.43
CA LYS A 166 -17.55 -8.17 30.47
C LYS A 166 -17.35 -9.02 31.72
N ASP A 167 -18.43 -9.22 32.47
CA ASP A 167 -18.43 -10.17 33.58
C ASP A 167 -18.42 -11.61 33.05
N TRP A 168 -17.33 -12.33 33.32
CA TRP A 168 -17.04 -13.64 32.77
C TRP A 168 -17.47 -14.75 33.71
N ASP A 169 -18.77 -14.89 33.97
CA ASP A 169 -19.31 -15.98 34.79
C ASP A 169 -18.74 -17.35 34.36
N PHE A 170 -17.99 -17.99 35.27
CA PHE A 170 -17.04 -19.06 34.93
C PHE A 170 -17.73 -20.36 34.50
N SER A 171 -18.97 -20.59 34.93
CA SER A 171 -19.58 -21.93 34.93
C SER A 171 -20.56 -22.23 33.78
N ARG A 172 -20.95 -21.26 32.93
CA ARG A 172 -22.03 -21.49 31.91
C ARG A 172 -21.77 -20.99 30.48
N ARG A 173 -20.63 -20.35 30.18
CA ARG A 173 -20.41 -19.67 28.88
C ARG A 173 -19.09 -20.02 28.17
N ALA A 174 -18.59 -21.24 28.32
CA ALA A 174 -17.36 -21.69 27.66
C ALA A 174 -17.31 -21.44 26.12
N PRO A 175 -18.32 -21.78 25.30
CA PRO A 175 -18.25 -21.55 23.86
C PRO A 175 -18.22 -20.06 23.47
N LEU A 176 -18.96 -19.21 24.20
CA LEU A 176 -18.95 -17.75 24.02
C LEU A 176 -17.58 -17.15 24.36
N LYS A 177 -16.97 -17.59 25.47
CA LYS A 177 -15.61 -17.17 25.86
C LYS A 177 -14.59 -17.50 24.77
N VAL A 178 -14.61 -18.73 24.28
CA VAL A 178 -13.72 -19.16 23.19
C VAL A 178 -13.93 -18.30 21.95
N PHE A 179 -15.19 -18.05 21.54
CA PHE A 179 -15.49 -17.20 20.39
C PHE A 179 -14.92 -15.77 20.53
N TYR A 180 -15.11 -15.13 21.69
CA TYR A 180 -14.60 -13.78 21.95
C TYR A 180 -13.08 -13.73 21.90
N ILE A 181 -12.39 -14.69 22.54
CA ILE A 181 -10.93 -14.78 22.54
C ILE A 181 -10.41 -15.01 21.11
N THR A 182 -11.00 -15.96 20.38
CA THR A 182 -10.59 -16.24 18.99
C THR A 182 -10.77 -15.02 18.09
N CYS A 183 -11.91 -14.32 18.18
CA CYS A 183 -12.15 -13.09 17.43
C CYS A 183 -11.16 -11.99 17.83
N GLY A 184 -10.92 -11.79 19.13
CA GLY A 184 -9.98 -10.80 19.64
C GLY A 184 -8.54 -11.04 19.17
N VAL A 185 -8.05 -12.28 19.23
CA VAL A 185 -6.72 -12.65 18.74
C VAL A 185 -6.60 -12.42 17.23
N MET A 186 -7.61 -12.80 16.46
CA MET A 186 -7.64 -12.59 15.01
C MET A 186 -7.61 -11.10 14.65
N ILE A 187 -8.47 -10.29 15.29
CA ILE A 187 -8.56 -8.84 15.02
C ILE A 187 -7.25 -8.14 15.45
N LEU A 188 -6.67 -8.51 16.59
CA LEU A 188 -5.37 -7.99 17.02
C LEU A 188 -4.24 -8.37 16.05
N GLY A 189 -4.20 -9.63 15.60
CA GLY A 189 -3.24 -10.08 14.60
C GLY A 189 -3.38 -9.34 13.27
N LEU A 190 -4.61 -9.08 12.83
CA LEU A 190 -4.89 -8.25 11.67
C LEU A 190 -4.36 -6.83 11.85
N SER A 191 -4.62 -6.21 13.01
CA SER A 191 -4.11 -4.86 13.34
C SER A 191 -2.60 -4.77 13.34
N LEU A 192 -1.91 -5.75 13.91
CA LEU A 192 -0.44 -5.80 13.90
C LEU A 192 0.11 -5.96 12.48
N THR A 193 -0.53 -6.81 11.68
CA THR A 193 -0.12 -7.05 10.28
C THR A 193 -0.30 -5.78 9.43
N LEU A 194 -1.48 -5.17 9.48
CA LEU A 194 -1.78 -3.96 8.72
C LEU A 194 -0.97 -2.77 9.22
N GLY A 195 -0.80 -2.62 10.54
CA GLY A 195 0.04 -1.57 11.14
C GLY A 195 1.51 -1.67 10.74
N THR A 196 2.04 -2.89 10.65
CA THR A 196 3.42 -3.13 10.15
C THR A 196 3.53 -2.76 8.67
N LEU A 197 2.57 -3.18 7.85
CA LEU A 197 2.53 -2.84 6.42
C LEU A 197 2.39 -1.32 6.22
N PHE A 198 1.55 -0.65 7.01
CA PHE A 198 1.38 0.80 6.93
C PHE A 198 2.66 1.55 7.31
N SER A 199 3.28 1.15 8.42
CA SER A 199 4.56 1.72 8.89
C SER A 199 5.67 1.53 7.84
N TRP A 200 5.71 0.36 7.21
CA TRP A 200 6.62 0.07 6.10
C TRP A 200 6.43 1.05 4.93
N HIS A 201 5.19 1.26 4.49
CA HIS A 201 4.93 2.17 3.38
C HIS A 201 5.11 3.64 3.76
N ILE A 202 4.92 4.04 5.02
CA ILE A 202 5.32 5.37 5.53
C ILE A 202 6.83 5.55 5.33
N TYR A 203 7.64 4.58 5.76
CA TYR A 203 9.08 4.62 5.54
C TYR A 203 9.40 4.77 4.05
N LEU A 204 8.83 3.93 3.19
CA LEU A 204 9.09 3.99 1.74
C LEU A 204 8.76 5.35 1.10
N ILE A 205 7.63 5.98 1.45
CA ILE A 205 7.29 7.31 0.88
C ILE A 205 8.18 8.42 1.41
N THR A 206 8.70 8.32 2.65
CA THR A 206 9.60 9.35 3.19
C THR A 206 10.96 9.36 2.50
N VAL A 207 11.39 8.23 1.92
CA VAL A 207 12.66 8.07 1.19
C VAL A 207 12.47 7.88 -0.32
N ASN A 208 11.24 8.03 -0.83
CA ASN A 208 10.84 7.83 -2.23
C ASN A 208 11.36 6.53 -2.86
N MET A 209 11.27 5.43 -2.12
CA MET A 209 11.60 4.10 -2.62
C MET A 209 10.32 3.31 -2.90
N THR A 210 10.39 2.41 -3.88
CA THR A 210 9.49 1.25 -3.95
C THR A 210 10.05 0.10 -3.13
N THR A 211 9.23 -0.91 -2.84
CA THR A 211 9.67 -2.16 -2.21
C THR A 211 10.79 -2.83 -3.01
N ILE A 212 10.71 -2.84 -4.34
CA ILE A 212 11.77 -3.37 -5.21
C ILE A 212 13.07 -2.57 -5.04
N GLU A 213 12.97 -1.24 -5.12
CA GLU A 213 14.12 -0.34 -4.97
C GLU A 213 14.78 -0.45 -3.60
N TYR A 214 14.03 -0.74 -2.54
CA TYR A 214 14.61 -1.01 -1.22
C TYR A 214 15.54 -2.23 -1.23
N TYR A 215 15.14 -3.33 -1.87
CA TYR A 215 15.98 -4.53 -1.95
C TYR A 215 17.16 -4.34 -2.90
N GLU A 216 16.96 -3.66 -4.03
CA GLU A 216 18.05 -3.27 -4.93
C GLU A 216 19.05 -2.32 -4.21
N GLY A 217 18.53 -1.38 -3.43
CA GLY A 217 19.28 -0.42 -2.64
C GLY A 217 20.07 -1.06 -1.51
N LYS A 218 19.54 -2.09 -0.84
CA LYS A 218 20.32 -2.89 0.14
C LYS A 218 21.57 -3.50 -0.49
N ARG A 219 21.44 -4.06 -1.69
CA ARG A 219 22.57 -4.62 -2.44
C ARG A 219 23.55 -3.54 -2.88
N ALA A 220 23.04 -2.42 -3.40
CA ALA A 220 23.86 -1.29 -3.81
C ALA A 220 24.63 -0.68 -2.63
N ALA A 221 23.99 -0.53 -1.47
CA ALA A 221 24.62 -0.05 -0.24
C ALA A 221 25.71 -0.99 0.26
N TRP A 222 25.49 -2.30 0.19
CA TRP A 222 26.52 -3.28 0.54
C TRP A 222 27.74 -3.20 -0.39
N LEU A 223 27.52 -3.04 -1.71
CA LEU A 223 28.60 -2.87 -2.68
C LEU A 223 29.36 -1.55 -2.45
N ALA A 224 28.65 -0.44 -2.24
CA ALA A 224 29.25 0.86 -1.97
C ALA A 224 30.14 0.81 -0.72
N ARG A 225 29.67 0.19 0.37
CA ARG A 225 30.47 0.02 1.60
C ARG A 225 31.76 -0.76 1.35
N LYS A 226 31.71 -1.81 0.52
CA LYS A 226 32.91 -2.58 0.14
C LYS A 226 33.91 -1.77 -0.68
N SER A 227 33.45 -0.78 -1.43
CA SER A 227 34.30 0.15 -2.19
C SER A 227 34.63 1.43 -1.42
N GLY A 228 34.37 1.49 -0.11
CA GLY A 228 34.63 2.69 0.71
C GLY A 228 33.71 3.89 0.41
N GLN A 229 32.61 3.67 -0.31
CA GLN A 229 31.64 4.69 -0.70
C GLN A 229 30.35 4.62 0.14
N SER A 230 29.63 5.73 0.22
CA SER A 230 28.26 5.77 0.75
C SER A 230 27.24 5.59 -0.37
N TYR A 231 26.12 4.93 -0.06
CA TYR A 231 25.00 4.80 -0.98
C TYR A 231 23.89 5.77 -0.60
N HIS A 232 23.46 6.56 -1.59
CA HIS A 232 22.29 7.43 -1.49
C HIS A 232 21.30 7.03 -2.58
N HIS A 233 20.03 6.86 -2.19
CA HIS A 233 18.99 6.49 -3.15
C HIS A 233 18.72 7.68 -4.11
N PRO A 234 18.85 7.51 -5.44
CA PRO A 234 18.84 8.63 -6.39
C PRO A 234 17.57 9.48 -6.37
N PHE A 235 16.41 8.86 -6.10
CA PHE A 235 15.10 9.54 -6.11
C PHE A 235 14.72 10.15 -4.75
N ASN A 236 15.57 10.06 -3.74
CA ASN A 236 15.32 10.69 -2.45
C ASN A 236 15.69 12.18 -2.51
N VAL A 237 14.69 13.04 -2.69
CA VAL A 237 14.85 14.51 -2.81
C VAL A 237 14.40 15.27 -1.55
N GLY A 238 14.32 14.58 -0.41
CA GLY A 238 13.89 15.10 0.88
C GLY A 238 12.45 14.71 1.23
N ALA A 239 12.21 14.41 2.52
CA ALA A 239 10.99 13.74 2.98
C ALA A 239 9.68 14.44 2.57
N TYR A 240 9.59 15.76 2.71
CA TYR A 240 8.39 16.51 2.32
C TYR A 240 8.13 16.46 0.81
N LYS A 241 9.18 16.67 -0.01
CA LYS A 241 9.09 16.54 -1.47
C LYS A 241 8.72 15.12 -1.88
N ASN A 242 9.32 14.11 -1.26
CA ASN A 242 9.01 12.70 -1.50
C ASN A 242 7.54 12.36 -1.22
N ILE A 243 7.01 12.81 -0.08
CA ILE A 243 5.60 12.59 0.29
C ILE A 243 4.67 13.32 -0.68
N THR A 244 4.95 14.58 -1.01
CA THR A 244 4.10 15.37 -1.93
C THR A 244 4.12 14.85 -3.37
N LEU A 245 5.20 14.22 -3.83
CA LEU A 245 5.23 13.52 -5.12
C LEU A 245 4.21 12.37 -5.18
N ILE A 246 3.92 11.73 -4.04
CA ILE A 246 3.00 10.59 -3.96
C ILE A 246 1.58 11.04 -3.61
N LEU A 247 1.41 11.77 -2.51
CA LEU A 247 0.10 12.16 -1.98
C LEU A 247 -0.47 13.43 -2.63
N GLY A 248 0.38 14.20 -3.32
CA GLY A 248 0.03 15.44 -3.99
C GLY A 248 0.37 16.69 -3.17
N PRO A 249 0.35 17.87 -3.81
CA PRO A 249 0.74 19.13 -3.19
C PRO A 249 -0.31 19.66 -2.18
N ASN A 250 -1.57 19.24 -2.31
CA ASN A 250 -2.64 19.66 -1.41
C ASN A 250 -2.89 18.61 -0.33
N MET A 251 -2.51 18.94 0.92
CA MET A 251 -2.66 18.08 2.10
C MET A 251 -4.11 17.67 2.39
N LEU A 252 -5.08 18.53 2.10
CA LEU A 252 -6.51 18.21 2.31
C LEU A 252 -6.97 17.05 1.42
N LYS A 253 -6.27 16.82 0.30
CA LYS A 253 -6.56 15.73 -0.64
C LYS A 253 -5.73 14.47 -0.37
N TRP A 254 -4.91 14.43 0.67
CA TRP A 254 -4.06 13.26 0.96
C TRP A 254 -4.86 12.02 1.33
N VAL A 255 -5.97 12.19 2.05
CA VAL A 255 -6.84 11.08 2.45
C VAL A 255 -7.85 10.67 1.37
N CYS A 256 -7.90 11.40 0.25
CA CYS A 256 -8.82 11.10 -0.85
C CYS A 256 -8.16 10.11 -1.85
N PRO A 257 -8.67 8.87 -1.99
CA PRO A 257 -8.03 7.82 -2.79
C PRO A 257 -8.06 8.09 -4.30
N THR A 258 -8.95 8.98 -4.77
CA THR A 258 -9.13 9.32 -6.18
C THR A 258 -8.44 10.63 -6.59
N ALA A 259 -7.87 11.38 -5.63
CA ALA A 259 -7.20 12.64 -5.91
C ALA A 259 -5.78 12.42 -6.46
N VAL A 260 -5.69 11.92 -7.71
CA VAL A 260 -4.43 11.54 -8.38
C VAL A 260 -4.08 12.46 -9.56
N SER A 261 -4.75 13.61 -9.69
CA SER A 261 -4.56 14.55 -10.81
C SER A 261 -3.17 15.22 -10.84
N HIS A 262 -2.40 15.14 -9.75
CA HIS A 262 -1.03 15.66 -9.69
C HIS A 262 0.00 14.70 -10.30
N LEU A 263 -0.37 13.45 -10.58
CA LEU A 263 0.53 12.47 -11.15
C LEU A 263 0.83 12.81 -12.62
N LYS A 264 2.12 12.85 -12.97
CA LYS A 264 2.60 12.90 -14.35
C LYS A 264 2.55 11.50 -15.00
N ASP A 265 3.12 11.37 -16.19
CA ASP A 265 3.18 10.12 -16.97
C ASP A 265 3.84 8.93 -16.25
N GLY A 266 4.74 9.19 -15.29
CA GLY A 266 5.48 8.14 -14.58
C GLY A 266 6.68 7.59 -15.35
N ILE A 267 7.16 8.35 -16.34
CA ILE A 267 8.36 8.04 -17.12
C ILE A 267 9.57 8.72 -16.47
N ASP A 268 9.39 9.99 -16.08
CA ASP A 268 10.44 10.79 -15.45
C ASP A 268 10.16 11.07 -13.98
N PHE A 269 11.23 11.03 -13.18
CA PHE A 269 11.18 11.23 -11.74
C PHE A 269 12.31 12.16 -11.30
N PRO A 270 12.03 13.16 -10.45
CA PRO A 270 13.07 14.01 -9.90
C PRO A 270 14.15 13.20 -9.19
N ALA A 271 15.41 13.43 -9.54
CA ALA A 271 16.57 12.84 -8.89
C ALA A 271 17.31 13.89 -8.04
N ALA A 272 18.04 13.43 -7.03
CA ALA A 272 18.80 14.30 -6.13
C ALA A 272 19.87 15.15 -6.87
N ARG A 273 20.38 14.66 -8.00
CA ARG A 273 21.35 15.35 -8.85
C ARG A 273 20.76 16.55 -9.61
N ASP A 274 19.44 16.60 -9.78
CA ASP A 274 18.75 17.69 -10.49
C ASP A 274 18.52 18.92 -9.59
N SER A 275 18.90 18.82 -8.31
CA SER A 275 18.70 19.85 -7.28
C SER A 275 20.01 20.43 -6.73
N SER A 276 21.14 20.08 -7.34
CA SER A 276 22.48 20.60 -7.06
C SER A 276 22.90 21.69 -8.04
#